data_AF-A0A1D8UVU5-F1
#
_entry.id   AF-A0A1D8UVU5-F1
#
_cell.length_a   1.000
_cell.length_b   1.000
_cell.length_c   1.000
_cell.angle_alpha   90.00
_cell.angle_beta   90.00
_cell.angle_gamma   90.00
#
_symmetry.space_group_name_H-M   'P 1'
#
loop_
_entity.id
_entity.type
_entity.pdbx_description
1 polymer ?
#
loop_
_entity_poly.entity_id
_entity_poly.type
_entity_poly.pdbx_seq_one_letter_code
_entity_poly.pdbx_strand_id
1 'polypeptide(L)'
;MNLKAGVFGQSRSGSITAPFVHGGAMNNEIFKAYMEHVLVPTLSPDNIVVLDNLPAHKAPRARKAIEQVGAQMIFLLPIVSISTRSK
;
A
#
# COMPACT_ATOMS: atom_id res chain seq x y z
N MET A 1 -5.33 -1.57 27.67
CA MET A 1 -5.10 -0.79 26.43
C MET A 1 -4.33 -1.68 25.46
N ASN A 2 -4.99 -2.25 24.45
CA ASN A 2 -4.34 -3.10 23.47
C ASN A 2 -3.97 -2.24 22.25
N LEU A 3 -2.72 -1.75 22.20
CA LEU A 3 -2.19 -1.09 21.02
C LEU A 3 -1.90 -2.17 19.98
N LYS A 4 -2.75 -2.31 18.96
CA LYS A 4 -2.39 -3.04 17.75
C LYS A 4 -1.40 -2.18 16.97
N ALA A 5 -0.16 -2.65 16.84
CA ALA A 5 0.82 -1.99 15.96
C ALA A 5 0.61 -2.47 14.52
N GLY A 6 0.50 -1.54 13.57
CA GLY A 6 0.53 -1.83 12.14
C GLY A 6 1.91 -1.57 11.55
N VAL A 7 2.42 -2.49 10.73
CA VAL A 7 3.68 -2.33 9.99
C VAL A 7 3.37 -2.27 8.49
N PHE A 8 3.91 -1.25 7.82
CA PHE A 8 3.86 -1.09 6.36
C PHE A 8 5.28 -1.07 5.83
N GLY A 9 5.47 -1.60 4.63
CA GLY A 9 6.74 -1.55 3.93
C GLY A 9 6.53 -1.82 2.45
N GLN A 10 7.34 -1.19 1.63
CA GLN A 10 7.50 -1.57 0.24
C GLN A 10 8.58 -2.67 0.19
N SER A 11 8.44 -3.65 -0.71
CA SER A 11 9.54 -4.56 -1.03
C SER A 11 10.10 -4.20 -2.39
N ARG A 12 11.42 -4.08 -2.50
CA ARG A 12 12.15 -3.86 -3.75
C ARG A 12 13.36 -4.79 -3.80
N SER A 13 13.42 -5.63 -4.83
CA SER A 13 14.54 -6.56 -5.06
C SER A 13 14.91 -7.43 -3.84
N GLY A 14 13.91 -7.91 -3.09
CA GLY A 14 14.11 -8.77 -1.92
C GLY A 14 14.45 -8.02 -0.62
N SER A 15 14.51 -6.68 -0.64
CA SER A 15 14.70 -5.85 0.55
C SER A 15 13.45 -5.05 0.90
N ILE A 16 13.20 -4.82 2.18
CA ILE A 16 12.14 -3.91 2.64
C ILE A 16 12.66 -2.47 2.59
N THR A 17 11.90 -1.59 1.97
CA THR A 17 12.08 -0.15 1.91
C THR A 17 10.85 0.55 2.49
N ALA A 18 10.99 1.82 2.89
CA ALA A 18 9.89 2.62 3.46
C ALA A 18 9.16 1.96 4.66
N PRO A 19 9.85 1.40 5.68
CA PRO A 19 9.15 0.82 6.82
C PRO A 19 8.43 1.91 7.64
N PHE A 20 7.18 1.64 8.01
CA PHE A 20 6.38 2.55 8.85
C PHE A 20 5.63 1.77 9.92
N VAL A 21 5.82 2.17 11.18
CA VAL A 21 5.17 1.57 12.34
C VAL A 21 4.25 2.59 12.99
N HIS A 22 2.98 2.23 13.17
CA HIS A 22 1.99 3.07 13.85
C HIS A 22 1.32 2.30 14.99
N GLY A 23 1.20 2.95 16.15
CA GLY A 23 0.49 2.43 17.31
C GLY A 23 -1.00 2.71 17.21
N GLY A 24 -1.75 1.78 16.64
CA GLY A 24 -3.19 1.92 16.43
C GLY A 24 -3.70 1.14 15.22
N ALA A 25 -5.02 1.02 15.11
CA ALA A 25 -5.63 0.46 13.92
C ALA A 25 -5.36 1.36 12.71
N MET A 26 -5.03 0.74 11.57
CA MET A 26 -4.88 1.48 10.32
C MET A 26 -6.21 2.14 9.94
N ASN A 27 -6.15 3.39 9.51
CA ASN A 27 -7.26 4.14 8.96
C ASN A 27 -6.82 4.90 7.70
N ASN A 28 -7.77 5.54 7.04
CA ASN A 28 -7.52 6.24 5.78
C ASN A 28 -6.53 7.41 5.91
N GLU A 29 -6.47 8.08 7.06
CA GLU A 29 -5.57 9.23 7.27
C GLU A 29 -4.13 8.77 7.43
N ILE A 30 -3.90 7.72 8.22
CA ILE A 30 -2.58 7.13 8.42
C ILE A 30 -2.07 6.54 7.09
N PHE A 31 -2.94 5.87 6.33
CA PHE A 31 -2.59 5.36 5.01
C PHE A 31 -2.16 6.49 4.07
N LYS A 32 -2.92 7.60 4.02
CA LYS A 32 -2.55 8.77 3.19
C LYS A 32 -1.20 9.36 3.61
N ALA A 33 -0.97 9.51 4.92
CA ALA A 33 0.29 10.02 5.44
C ALA A 33 1.48 9.12 5.06
N TYR A 34 1.31 7.79 5.18
CA TYR A 34 2.31 6.82 4.72
C TYR A 34 2.61 6.99 3.23
N MET A 35 1.57 7.07 2.39
CA MET A 35 1.76 7.22 0.95
C MET A 35 2.51 8.50 0.60
N GLU A 36 2.10 9.65 1.14
CA GLU A 36 2.65 10.95 0.77
C GLU A 36 4.05 11.20 1.36
N HIS A 37 4.27 10.83 2.62
CA HIS A 37 5.47 11.22 3.35
C HIS A 37 6.52 10.13 3.45
N VAL A 38 6.14 8.86 3.27
CA VAL A 38 7.07 7.73 3.44
C VAL A 38 7.28 7.00 2.12
N LEU A 39 6.22 6.62 1.42
CA LEU A 39 6.35 5.83 0.19
C LEU A 39 6.84 6.67 -0.99
N VAL A 40 6.10 7.73 -1.36
CA VAL A 40 6.38 8.53 -2.56
C VAL A 40 7.83 9.05 -2.63
N PRO A 41 8.45 9.54 -1.55
CA PRO A 41 9.84 9.99 -1.58
C PRO A 41 10.87 8.90 -1.91
N THR A 42 10.49 7.62 -1.79
CA THR A 42 11.38 6.48 -2.10
C THR A 42 11.23 5.95 -3.52
N LEU A 43 10.25 6.47 -4.28
CA LEU A 43 9.97 6.00 -5.63
C LEU A 43 10.93 6.60 -6.65
N SER A 44 11.18 5.83 -7.69
CA SER A 44 11.85 6.29 -8.90
C SER A 44 10.91 6.12 -10.09
N PRO A 45 11.18 6.80 -11.22
CA PRO A 45 10.53 6.48 -12.50
C PRO A 45 10.54 4.96 -12.75
N ASP A 46 9.48 4.48 -13.40
CA ASP A 46 9.26 3.06 -13.75
C ASP A 46 9.01 2.11 -12.57
N ASN A 47 8.95 2.62 -11.32
CA ASN A 47 8.51 1.81 -10.19
C ASN A 47 7.01 1.50 -10.29
N ILE A 48 6.61 0.29 -9.90
CA ILE A 48 5.21 -0.12 -9.83
C ILE A 48 4.81 -0.30 -8.37
N VAL A 49 3.86 0.51 -7.93
CA VAL A 49 3.23 0.39 -6.61
C VAL A 49 2.01 -0.51 -6.75
N VAL A 50 2.06 -1.66 -6.08
CA VAL A 50 0.96 -2.64 -6.02
C VAL A 50 0.27 -2.52 -4.67
N LEU A 51 -1.05 -2.30 -4.66
CA LEU A 51 -1.86 -2.20 -3.44
C LEU A 51 -2.98 -3.24 -3.43
N ASP A 52 -3.43 -3.65 -2.23
CA ASP A 52 -4.67 -4.40 -2.09
C ASP A 52 -5.86 -3.54 -2.57
N ASN A 53 -6.86 -4.16 -3.19
CA ASN A 53 -8.08 -3.52 -3.70
C ASN A 53 -9.14 -3.33 -2.61
N LEU A 54 -8.72 -2.82 -1.45
CA LEU A 54 -9.62 -2.40 -0.38
C LEU A 54 -10.05 -0.94 -0.59
N PRO A 55 -11.30 -0.57 -0.26
CA PRO A 55 -11.75 0.83 -0.34
C PRO A 55 -10.84 1.81 0.41
N ALA A 56 -10.24 1.38 1.53
CA ALA A 56 -9.32 2.19 2.32
C ALA A 56 -8.03 2.58 1.59
N HIS A 57 -7.61 1.79 0.59
CA HIS A 57 -6.40 2.03 -0.20
C HIS A 57 -6.65 2.92 -1.43
N LYS A 58 -7.90 3.30 -1.69
CA LYS A 58 -8.24 4.21 -2.79
C LYS A 58 -7.95 5.64 -2.37
N ALA A 59 -6.73 6.11 -2.66
CA ALA A 59 -6.27 7.47 -2.36
C ALA A 59 -5.92 8.24 -3.64
N PRO A 60 -6.86 9.04 -4.21
CA PRO A 60 -6.62 9.76 -5.47
C PRO A 60 -5.42 10.72 -5.42
N ARG A 61 -5.16 11.32 -4.27
CA ARG A 61 -4.02 12.22 -4.07
C ARG A 61 -2.68 11.47 -4.11
N ALA A 62 -2.61 10.30 -3.46
CA ALA A 62 -1.45 9.42 -3.52
C ALA A 62 -1.19 8.93 -4.95
N ARG A 63 -2.24 8.55 -5.70
CA ARG A 63 -2.12 8.19 -7.12
C ARG A 63 -1.42 9.30 -7.92
N LYS A 64 -1.90 10.53 -7.79
CA LYS A 64 -1.31 11.68 -8.49
C LYS A 64 0.15 11.90 -8.11
N ALA A 65 0.48 11.80 -6.83
CA ALA A 65 1.86 11.97 -6.36
C ALA A 65 2.80 10.88 -6.91
N ILE A 66 2.34 9.61 -6.99
CA ILE A 66 3.09 8.51 -7.60
C ILE A 66 3.31 8.76 -9.10
N GLU A 67 2.26 9.14 -9.82
CA GLU A 67 2.30 9.40 -11.26
C GLU A 67 3.20 10.60 -11.59
N GLN A 68 3.26 11.62 -10.73
CA GLN A 68 4.19 12.77 -10.87
C GLN A 68 5.67 12.38 -10.77
N VAL A 69 5.99 11.30 -10.05
CA VAL A 69 7.36 10.75 -9.98
C VAL A 69 7.69 9.89 -11.22
N GLY A 70 6.72 9.63 -12.10
CA GLY A 70 6.87 8.72 -13.24
C GLY A 70 6.71 7.25 -12.85
N ALA A 71 6.15 6.97 -11.68
CA ALA A 71 5.82 5.62 -11.22
C ALA A 71 4.35 5.28 -11.54
N GLN A 72 4.01 3.99 -11.49
CA GLN A 72 2.66 3.49 -11.75
C GLN A 72 2.02 2.94 -10.47
N MET A 73 0.69 3.04 -10.36
CA MET A 73 -0.07 2.45 -9.25
C MET A 73 -1.16 1.50 -9.75
N ILE A 74 -1.07 0.23 -9.36
CA ILE A 74 -2.01 -0.84 -9.69
C ILE A 74 -2.61 -1.47 -8.43
N PHE A 75 -3.83 -2.00 -8.56
CA PHE A 75 -4.50 -2.74 -7.50
C PHE A 75 -4.50 -4.24 -7.82
N LEU A 76 -4.36 -5.07 -6.79
CA LEU A 76 -4.54 -6.50 -6.92
C LEU A 76 -5.97 -6.83 -7.38
N LEU A 77 -6.11 -7.85 -8.21
CA LEU A 77 -7.44 -8.36 -8.55
C LEU A 77 -8.11 -8.93 -7.29
N PRO A 78 -9.43 -8.76 -7.12
CA PRO A 78 -10.13 -9.39 -6.01
C PRO A 78 -9.96 -10.91 -6.11
N ILE A 79 -9.60 -11.54 -4.98
CA ILE A 79 -9.52 -13.00 -4.91
C ILE A 79 -10.95 -13.54 -5.09
N VAL A 80 -11.19 -14.21 -6.21
CA VAL A 80 -12.41 -15.00 -6.40
C VAL A 80 -12.22 -16.33 -5.69
N SER A 81 -13.08 -16.59 -4.70
CA SER A 81 -13.10 -17.89 -4.02
C SER A 81 -13.60 -18.95 -5.01
N ILE A 82 -12.69 -19.82 -5.46
CA ILE A 82 -13.04 -21.04 -6.17
C ILE A 82 -13.40 -22.08 -5.11
N SER A 83 -14.70 -22.32 -4.91
CA SER A 83 -15.14 -23.42 -4.06
C SER A 83 -14.75 -24.73 -4.74
N THR A 84 -13.73 -25.42 -4.24
CA THR A 84 -13.51 -26.83 -4.57
C THR A 84 -14.56 -27.63 -3.80
N ARG A 85 -15.69 -27.93 -4.44
CA ARG A 85 -16.65 -28.87 -3.88
C ARG A 85 -16.04 -30.27 -3.97
N SER A 86 -15.43 -30.74 -2.89
CA SER A 86 -15.19 -32.19 -2.74
C SER A 86 -16.55 -32.85 -2.63
N LYS A 87 -16.78 -33.91 -3.43
CA LYS A 87 -17.82 -34.89 -3.15
C LYS A 87 -17.48 -35.67 -1.89
#